data_AF-A0A420G9V1-F1
#
_entry.id   AF-A0A420G9V1-F1
#
_cell.length_a   1.000
_cell.length_b   1.000
_cell.length_c   1.000
_cell.angle_alpha   90.00
_cell.angle_beta   90.00
_cell.angle_gamma   90.00
#
_symmetry.space_group_name_H-M   'P 1'
#
loop_
_entity.id
_entity.type
_entity.pdbx_description
1 polymer ?
#
loop_
_entity_poly.entity_id
_entity_poly.type
_entity_poly.pdbx_seq_one_letter_code
_entity_poly.pdbx_strand_id
1 'polypeptide(L)'
;MEITRNAFADTIEGDDPLNEVMFILNQTAEKFYGGVLLVYTGYKPKTHRIKAYRKYAKHISENLYHVFRYPRTDSEESRLFKILNDAYIDARYKDDYYIAPSDLKKLISKVEELEAVVTDLCERRINSL
;
A
#
# COMPACT_ATOMS: atom_id res chain seq x y z
N MET A 1 -12.48 1.20 9.75
CA MET A 1 -11.90 2.38 10.43
C MET A 1 -11.89 3.53 9.44
N GLU A 2 -12.33 4.73 9.84
CA GLU A 2 -12.45 5.96 9.02
C GLU A 2 -11.12 6.71 8.80
N ILE A 3 -10.02 6.19 9.34
CA ILE A 3 -8.77 6.93 9.52
C ILE A 3 -8.09 7.23 8.17
N THR A 4 -8.11 6.26 7.26
CA THR A 4 -7.49 6.37 5.93
C THR A 4 -8.30 7.27 5.01
N ARG A 5 -9.63 7.26 5.17
CA ARG A 5 -10.57 8.01 4.32
C ARG A 5 -10.48 9.52 4.53
N ASN A 6 -10.40 9.96 5.79
CA ASN A 6 -10.34 11.39 6.12
C ASN A 6 -8.93 11.96 5.90
N ALA A 7 -7.88 11.20 6.26
CA ALA A 7 -6.50 11.66 6.17
C ALA A 7 -5.97 11.83 4.73
N PHE A 8 -6.59 11.26 3.71
CA PHE A 8 -6.20 11.50 2.31
C PHE A 8 -7.16 12.43 1.56
N ALA A 9 -8.45 12.48 1.96
CA ALA A 9 -9.42 13.40 1.37
C ALA A 9 -9.07 14.86 1.71
N ASP A 10 -8.74 15.14 2.98
CA ASP A 10 -8.36 16.48 3.44
C ASP A 10 -7.06 16.97 2.76
N THR A 11 -6.13 16.05 2.47
CA THR A 11 -4.82 16.34 1.86
C THR A 11 -4.89 16.54 0.35
N ILE A 12 -5.94 16.04 -0.33
CA ILE A 12 -6.19 16.33 -1.76
C ILE A 12 -6.87 17.69 -1.94
N GLU A 13 -7.61 18.16 -0.93
CA GLU A 13 -8.23 19.48 -0.92
C GLU A 13 -7.29 20.58 -0.38
N GLY A 14 -6.31 20.22 0.44
CA GLY A 14 -5.20 21.08 0.85
C GLY A 14 -4.11 21.24 -0.22
N ASP A 15 -3.36 22.34 -0.15
CA ASP A 15 -2.19 22.61 -1.02
C ASP A 15 -0.95 21.76 -0.60
N ASP A 16 -1.19 20.58 -0.01
CA ASP A 16 -0.14 19.70 0.49
C ASP A 16 0.63 19.12 -0.70
N PRO A 17 1.97 19.10 -0.63
CA PRO A 17 2.75 18.72 -1.77
C PRO A 17 2.56 17.20 -2.03
N LEU A 18 2.12 16.86 -3.24
CA LEU A 18 1.68 15.50 -3.64
C LEU A 18 2.73 14.41 -3.39
N ASN A 19 3.99 14.80 -3.27
CA ASN A 19 5.09 13.92 -2.91
C ASN A 19 4.97 13.40 -1.46
N GLU A 20 4.59 14.26 -0.51
CA GLU A 20 4.38 13.84 0.89
C GLU A 20 3.20 12.88 0.99
N VAL A 21 2.11 13.15 0.28
CA VAL A 21 0.94 12.26 0.19
C VAL A 21 1.34 10.87 -0.32
N MET A 22 2.12 10.84 -1.40
CA MET A 22 2.60 9.59 -1.99
C MET A 22 3.57 8.83 -1.08
N PHE A 23 4.40 9.53 -0.33
CA PHE A 23 5.27 8.93 0.67
C PHE A 23 4.45 8.31 1.81
N ILE A 24 3.48 9.03 2.36
CA ILE A 24 2.58 8.53 3.40
C ILE A 24 1.82 7.30 2.89
N LEU A 25 1.30 7.35 1.66
CA LEU A 25 0.59 6.23 1.06
C LEU A 25 1.46 4.98 0.93
N ASN A 26 2.72 5.14 0.52
CA ASN A 26 3.70 4.05 0.50
C ASN A 26 3.95 3.48 1.91
N GLN A 27 4.19 4.34 2.90
CA GLN A 27 4.44 3.91 4.28
C GLN A 27 3.23 3.19 4.89
N THR A 28 2.02 3.63 4.57
CA THR A 28 0.77 2.99 5.01
C THR A 28 0.64 1.59 4.43
N ALA A 29 0.86 1.42 3.12
CA ALA A 29 0.89 0.10 2.50
C ALA A 29 1.97 -0.81 3.11
N GLU A 30 3.17 -0.29 3.40
CA GLU A 30 4.25 -1.02 4.07
C GLU A 30 3.81 -1.54 5.45
N LYS A 31 3.14 -0.69 6.24
CA LYS A 31 2.63 -1.04 7.57
C LYS A 31 1.57 -2.12 7.51
N PHE A 32 0.64 -2.07 6.55
CA PHE A 32 -0.39 -3.11 6.39
C PHE A 32 0.21 -4.48 6.06
N TYR A 33 1.11 -4.55 5.08
CA TYR A 33 1.79 -5.82 4.80
C TYR A 33 2.68 -6.29 5.95
N GLY A 34 3.37 -5.38 6.63
CA GLY A 34 4.18 -5.73 7.80
C GLY A 34 3.34 -6.29 8.94
N GLY A 35 2.17 -5.68 9.20
CA GLY A 35 1.23 -6.11 10.24
C GLY A 35 0.71 -7.52 10.00
N VAL A 36 0.20 -7.81 8.78
CA VAL A 36 -0.31 -9.15 8.48
C VAL A 36 0.78 -10.23 8.56
N LEU A 37 2.00 -9.92 8.13
CA LEU A 37 3.12 -10.85 8.27
C LEU A 37 3.46 -11.12 9.74
N LEU A 38 3.46 -10.10 10.60
CA LEU A 38 3.69 -10.27 12.03
C LEU A 38 2.62 -11.15 12.68
N VAL A 39 1.34 -10.91 12.37
CA VAL A 39 0.22 -11.68 12.94
C VAL A 39 0.27 -13.15 12.52
N TYR A 40 0.64 -13.45 11.27
CA TYR A 40 0.64 -14.82 10.76
C TYR A 40 1.94 -15.58 11.01
N THR A 41 3.09 -14.89 11.02
CA THR A 41 4.42 -15.54 10.99
C THR A 41 5.33 -15.11 12.14
N GLY A 42 4.97 -14.07 12.89
CA GLY A 42 5.86 -13.47 13.89
C GLY A 42 7.08 -12.75 13.29
N TYR A 43 7.17 -12.64 11.96
CA TYR A 43 8.34 -12.09 11.28
C TYR A 43 7.98 -10.91 10.38
N LYS A 44 8.71 -9.79 10.55
CA LYS A 44 8.70 -8.66 9.62
C LYS A 44 10.06 -8.56 8.92
N PRO A 45 10.13 -8.73 7.59
CA PRO A 45 11.36 -8.51 6.83
C PRO A 45 11.91 -7.09 7.04
N LYS A 46 13.23 -6.94 7.22
CA LYS A 46 13.90 -5.62 7.32
C LYS A 46 14.12 -5.01 5.94
N THR A 47 13.06 -4.55 5.29
CA THR A 47 13.11 -3.90 3.97
C THR A 47 12.04 -2.81 3.88
N HIS A 48 12.27 -1.78 3.07
CA HIS A 48 11.27 -0.73 2.78
C HIS A 48 10.57 -0.93 1.44
N ARG A 49 10.84 -2.06 0.76
CA ARG A 49 10.26 -2.32 -0.55
C ARG A 49 8.97 -3.11 -0.40
N ILE A 50 7.84 -2.49 -0.72
CA ILE A 50 6.51 -3.12 -0.72
C ILE A 50 6.51 -4.39 -1.59
N LYS A 51 7.28 -4.42 -2.68
CA LYS A 51 7.46 -5.62 -3.52
C LYS A 51 7.96 -6.84 -2.74
N ALA A 52 8.86 -6.65 -1.78
CA ALA A 52 9.36 -7.75 -0.95
C ALA A 52 8.26 -8.24 -0.01
N TYR A 53 7.60 -7.32 0.70
CA TYR A 53 6.48 -7.64 1.58
C TYR A 53 5.35 -8.42 0.87
N ARG A 54 4.94 -7.97 -0.32
CA ARG A 54 3.95 -8.67 -1.15
C ARG A 54 4.37 -10.10 -1.48
N LYS A 55 5.67 -10.34 -1.75
CA LYS A 55 6.19 -11.69 -2.03
C LYS A 55 6.09 -12.63 -0.82
N TYR A 56 6.23 -12.12 0.40
CA TYR A 56 6.02 -12.91 1.61
C TYR A 56 4.53 -13.11 1.88
N ALA A 57 3.74 -12.04 1.75
CA ALA A 57 2.30 -12.03 2.04
C ALA A 57 1.47 -12.93 1.12
N LYS A 58 1.96 -13.24 -0.09
CA LYS A 58 1.29 -14.16 -1.04
C LYS A 58 1.01 -15.55 -0.44
N HIS A 59 1.79 -15.96 0.56
CA HIS A 59 1.62 -17.27 1.20
C HIS A 59 0.56 -17.25 2.31
N ILE A 60 0.09 -16.07 2.71
CA ILE A 60 -0.93 -15.90 3.75
C ILE A 60 -2.33 -16.00 3.16
N SER A 61 -2.60 -15.28 2.06
CA SER A 61 -3.92 -15.24 1.43
C SER A 61 -3.83 -14.81 -0.03
N GLU A 62 -4.65 -15.44 -0.87
CA GLU A 62 -4.86 -15.02 -2.26
C GLU A 62 -5.49 -13.62 -2.35
N ASN A 63 -6.31 -13.22 -1.36
CA ASN A 63 -6.95 -11.90 -1.33
C ASN A 63 -5.92 -10.76 -1.32
N LEU A 64 -4.79 -10.92 -0.60
CA LEU A 64 -3.69 -9.95 -0.60
C LEU A 64 -3.01 -9.84 -1.96
N TYR A 65 -2.97 -10.95 -2.71
CA TYR A 65 -2.44 -10.94 -4.08
C TYR A 65 -3.41 -10.24 -5.05
N HIS A 66 -4.73 -10.30 -4.80
CA HIS A 66 -5.76 -9.69 -5.64
C HIS A 66 -5.86 -8.17 -5.55
N VAL A 67 -5.41 -7.56 -4.44
CA VAL A 67 -5.40 -6.10 -4.28
C VAL A 67 -4.58 -5.43 -5.39
N PHE A 68 -3.35 -5.88 -5.59
CA PHE A 68 -2.53 -5.52 -6.75
C PHE A 68 -2.32 -6.77 -7.59
N ARG A 69 -3.22 -7.05 -8.55
CA ARG A 69 -3.11 -8.23 -9.43
C ARG A 69 -1.90 -8.03 -10.31
N TYR A 70 -0.85 -8.77 -9.96
CA TYR A 70 0.40 -8.72 -10.69
C TYR A 70 0.54 -9.96 -11.58
N PRO A 71 0.08 -9.90 -12.83
CA PRO A 71 0.71 -10.58 -13.96
C PRO A 71 1.34 -9.56 -14.93
N ARG A 72 2.24 -10.03 -15.80
CA ARG A 72 2.88 -9.24 -16.88
C ARG A 72 1.89 -8.64 -17.91
N THR A 73 0.60 -8.99 -17.85
CA THR A 73 -0.41 -8.66 -18.87
C THR A 73 -1.27 -7.44 -18.54
N ASP A 74 -1.45 -7.08 -17.27
CA ASP A 74 -2.13 -5.83 -16.90
C ASP A 74 -1.09 -4.72 -16.72
N SER A 75 -0.99 -3.86 -17.73
CA SER A 75 -0.03 -2.77 -17.78
C SER A 75 -0.34 -1.68 -16.75
N GLU A 76 -1.60 -1.50 -16.37
CA GLU A 76 -2.00 -0.44 -15.46
C GLU A 76 -1.70 -0.81 -14.01
N GLU A 77 -2.11 -2.00 -13.55
CA GLU A 77 -1.85 -2.39 -12.17
C GLU A 77 -0.35 -2.54 -11.88
N SER A 78 0.40 -3.05 -12.85
CA SER A 78 1.87 -3.10 -12.78
C SER A 78 2.50 -1.70 -12.68
N ARG A 79 1.99 -0.74 -13.45
CA ARG A 79 2.44 0.66 -13.44
C ARG A 79 2.11 1.34 -12.11
N LEU A 80 0.88 1.21 -11.63
CA LEU A 80 0.44 1.77 -10.35
C LEU A 80 1.26 1.19 -9.19
N PHE A 81 1.44 -0.14 -9.16
CA PHE A 81 2.27 -0.77 -8.13
C PHE A 81 3.72 -0.29 -8.18
N LYS A 82 4.28 -0.07 -9.38
CA LYS A 82 5.62 0.51 -9.53
C LYS A 82 5.69 1.93 -8.96
N ILE A 83 4.72 2.78 -9.29
CA ILE A 83 4.64 4.16 -8.75
C ILE A 83 4.61 4.12 -7.23
N LEU A 84 3.74 3.29 -6.65
CA LEU A 84 3.64 3.16 -5.20
C LEU A 84 4.94 2.64 -4.59
N ASN A 85 5.57 1.60 -5.17
CA ASN A 85 6.82 1.03 -4.65
C ASN A 85 7.98 2.03 -4.67
N ASP A 86 8.09 2.83 -5.72
CA ASP A 86 9.21 3.75 -5.92
C ASP A 86 9.04 5.05 -5.13
N ALA A 87 7.80 5.41 -4.75
CA ALA A 87 7.48 6.59 -3.96
C ALA A 87 8.24 6.67 -2.61
N TYR A 88 8.68 5.54 -2.03
CA TYR A 88 9.53 5.54 -0.83
C TYR A 88 10.81 6.38 -0.99
N ILE A 89 11.42 6.36 -2.18
CA ILE A 89 12.67 7.08 -2.48
C ILE A 89 12.32 8.32 -3.31
N ASP A 90 11.57 8.12 -4.39
CA ASP A 90 11.35 9.15 -5.39
C ASP A 90 10.64 10.37 -4.82
N ALA A 91 9.64 10.18 -3.96
CA ALA A 91 8.87 11.29 -3.41
C ALA A 91 9.65 12.17 -2.42
N ARG A 92 10.77 11.67 -1.89
CA ARG A 92 11.61 12.42 -0.93
C ARG A 92 12.84 13.08 -1.56
N TYR A 93 13.30 12.56 -2.68
CA TYR A 93 14.61 12.93 -3.25
C TYR A 93 14.55 13.45 -4.68
N LYS A 94 13.41 13.34 -5.38
CA LYS A 94 13.26 13.94 -6.70
C LYS A 94 12.64 15.33 -6.57
N ASP A 95 13.42 16.33 -6.96
CA ASP A 95 12.99 17.73 -7.00
C ASP A 95 11.83 17.95 -8.01
N ASP A 96 11.69 17.08 -9.01
CA ASP A 96 10.67 17.09 -10.05
C ASP A 96 9.61 15.98 -9.91
N TYR A 97 9.35 15.52 -8.67
CA TYR A 97 8.37 14.46 -8.44
C TYR A 97 6.96 14.87 -8.90
N TYR A 98 6.46 14.20 -9.93
CA TYR A 98 5.11 14.40 -10.46
C TYR A 98 4.30 13.10 -10.41
N ILE A 99 3.06 13.21 -9.97
CA ILE A 99 2.06 12.16 -10.07
C ILE A 99 0.75 12.74 -10.61
N ALA A 100 0.12 12.03 -11.55
CA ALA A 100 -1.19 12.43 -12.04
C ALA A 100 -2.24 12.25 -10.93
N PRO A 101 -3.13 13.25 -10.68
CA PRO A 101 -4.17 13.13 -9.65
C PRO A 101 -5.09 11.90 -9.84
N SER A 102 -5.31 11.47 -11.08
CA SER A 102 -6.05 10.24 -11.39
C SER A 102 -5.35 8.97 -10.89
N ASP A 103 -4.01 8.94 -10.94
CA ASP A 103 -3.22 7.81 -10.46
C ASP A 103 -3.18 7.79 -8.94
N LEU A 104 -3.04 8.96 -8.31
CA LEU A 104 -3.12 9.09 -6.85
C LEU A 104 -4.45 8.55 -6.31
N LYS A 105 -5.58 8.94 -6.91
CA LYS A 105 -6.91 8.43 -6.53
C LYS A 105 -7.02 6.91 -6.66
N LYS A 106 -6.50 6.34 -7.75
CA LYS A 106 -6.45 4.87 -7.95
C LYS A 106 -5.59 4.19 -6.88
N LEU A 107 -4.44 4.77 -6.54
CA LEU A 107 -3.56 4.23 -5.51
C LEU A 107 -4.17 4.27 -4.12
N ILE A 108 -4.85 5.35 -3.76
CA ILE A 108 -5.60 5.46 -2.51
C ILE A 108 -6.64 4.35 -2.43
N SER A 109 -7.47 4.20 -3.48
CA SER A 109 -8.49 3.15 -3.54
C SER A 109 -7.90 1.74 -3.36
N LYS A 110 -6.72 1.49 -3.94
CA LYS A 110 -6.00 0.21 -3.80
C LYS A 110 -5.44 0.00 -2.39
N VAL A 111 -4.98 1.06 -1.71
CA VAL A 111 -4.52 0.96 -0.31
C VAL A 111 -5.68 0.78 0.65
N GLU A 112 -6.85 1.37 0.38
CA GLU A 112 -8.09 1.10 1.13
C GLU A 112 -8.53 -0.36 0.97
N GLU A 113 -8.46 -0.91 -0.24
CA GLU A 113 -8.71 -2.34 -0.49
C GLU A 113 -7.71 -3.21 0.30
N LEU A 114 -6.42 -2.82 0.33
CA LEU A 114 -5.39 -3.50 1.12
C LEU A 114 -5.73 -3.50 2.62
N GLU A 115 -6.14 -2.36 3.16
CA GLU A 115 -6.53 -2.21 4.57
C GLU A 115 -7.69 -3.15 4.92
N ALA A 116 -8.74 -3.17 4.10
CA ALA A 116 -9.91 -4.00 4.34
C ALA A 116 -9.54 -5.49 4.38
N VAL A 117 -8.73 -5.95 3.42
CA VAL A 117 -8.27 -7.35 3.37
C VAL A 117 -7.35 -7.67 4.56
N VAL A 118 -6.41 -6.79 4.89
CA VAL A 118 -5.48 -7.02 6.02
C VAL A 118 -6.22 -7.06 7.35
N THR A 119 -7.16 -6.14 7.56
CA THR A 119 -7.96 -6.08 8.80
C THR A 119 -8.75 -7.37 8.99
N ASP A 120 -9.51 -7.79 7.98
CA ASP A 120 -10.30 -9.05 8.03
C ASP A 120 -9.41 -10.28 8.30
N LEU A 121 -8.26 -10.39 7.64
CA LEU A 121 -7.33 -11.51 7.86
C LEU A 121 -6.75 -11.51 9.28
N CYS A 122 -6.31 -10.34 9.76
CA CYS A 122 -5.75 -10.21 11.11
C CYS A 122 -6.79 -10.52 12.18
N GLU A 123 -8.01 -10.00 12.06
CA GLU A 123 -9.11 -10.27 13.00
C GLU A 123 -9.47 -11.75 13.03
N ARG A 124 -9.63 -12.39 11.87
CA ARG A 124 -9.89 -13.84 11.79
C ARG A 124 -8.78 -14.64 12.44
N ARG A 125 -7.52 -14.27 12.22
CA ARG A 125 -6.38 -14.98 12.81
C ARG A 125 -6.37 -14.81 14.32
N ILE A 126 -6.54 -13.60 14.84
CA ILE A 126 -6.54 -13.31 16.28
C ILE A 126 -7.69 -14.03 16.98
N ASN A 127 -8.90 -14.01 16.41
CA ASN A 127 -10.06 -14.71 16.98
C ASN A 127 -9.98 -16.25 16.88
N SER A 128 -9.04 -16.78 16.09
CA SER A 128 -8.81 -18.23 15.96
C SER A 128 -7.73 -18.77 16.89
N LEU A 129 -7.05 -17.90 17.64
CA LEU A 129 -6.06 -18.24 18.67
C LEU A 129 -6.76 -18.54 20.00
#